data_AF-A0A1I1U5G9-F1
#
_entry.id   AF-A0A1I1U5G9-F1
#
_cell.length_a   1.000
_cell.length_b   1.000
_cell.length_c   1.000
_cell.angle_alpha   90.00
_cell.angle_beta   90.00
_cell.angle_gamma   90.00
#
_symmetry.space_group_name_H-M   'P 1'
#
loop_
_entity.id
_entity.type
_entity.pdbx_description
1 polymer ?
#
loop_
_entity_poly.entity_id
_entity_poly.type
_entity_poly.pdbx_seq_one_letter_code
_entity_poly.pdbx_strand_id
1 'polypeptide(L)'
;MTACGGDGAENSLPLTNRVWLTHVPKKVDDSVGALVVFEAKGRRQFGALYKGSMLRGSFELFEWQPDGQEGRAHMRLLQDDKSVKIRTESCEPDAGLDACIMLHGDPLGAVRYQSKRIWGLRGRPAISSPLELDIAGDVRALLAADPELAALVGEAP
;
A
#
# COMPACT_ATOMS: atom_id res chain seq x y z
N MET A 1 1.47 4.56 27.69
CA MET A 1 0.76 5.85 27.57
C MET A 1 -0.40 5.59 26.64
N THR A 2 -1.63 5.74 27.14
CA THR A 2 -2.87 5.24 26.51
C THR A 2 -3.85 6.40 26.34
N ALA A 3 -4.73 6.26 25.33
CA ALA A 3 -5.89 7.07 24.92
C ALA A 3 -5.53 8.16 23.89
N CYS A 4 -5.82 8.05 22.59
CA CYS A 4 -7.09 7.73 21.87
C CYS A 4 -8.26 8.61 22.35
N GLY A 5 -8.61 9.61 21.55
CA GLY A 5 -9.77 10.46 21.79
C GLY A 5 -9.90 11.60 20.78
N GLY A 6 -10.46 11.28 19.62
CA GLY A 6 -10.92 12.23 18.60
C GLY A 6 -11.85 11.46 17.68
N ASP A 7 -13.15 11.74 17.76
CA ASP A 7 -14.30 11.03 17.17
C ASP A 7 -14.17 10.64 15.68
N GLY A 8 -13.47 9.54 15.38
CA GLY A 8 -13.39 8.94 14.04
C GLY A 8 -12.64 7.60 13.95
N ALA A 9 -12.28 6.99 15.09
CA ALA A 9 -11.33 5.87 15.13
C ALA A 9 -11.93 4.48 14.82
N GLU A 10 -13.24 4.35 14.58
CA GLU A 10 -13.85 3.04 14.29
C GLU A 10 -13.69 2.56 12.84
N ASN A 11 -13.25 3.43 11.91
CA ASN A 11 -13.10 3.09 10.49
C ASN A 11 -11.74 3.43 9.87
N SER A 12 -10.75 3.85 10.67
CA SER A 12 -9.39 4.11 10.18
C SER A 12 -8.63 2.80 9.94
N LEU A 13 -8.55 2.35 8.68
CA LEU A 13 -7.73 1.19 8.32
C LEU A 13 -6.23 1.53 8.44
N PRO A 14 -5.38 0.62 8.99
CA PRO A 14 -3.96 0.87 9.13
C PRO A 14 -3.26 0.94 7.76
N LEU A 15 -2.26 1.82 7.64
CA LEU A 15 -1.40 1.92 6.45
C LEU A 15 -0.64 0.61 6.19
N THR A 16 -0.23 -0.07 7.26
CA THR A 16 0.59 -1.28 7.19
C THR A 16 -0.22 -2.56 6.94
N ASN A 17 0.46 -3.56 6.41
CA ASN A 17 0.00 -4.90 6.08
C ASN A 17 -1.29 -4.89 5.25
N ARG A 18 -1.33 -4.00 4.24
CA ARG A 18 -2.52 -3.74 3.43
C ARG A 18 -2.14 -3.26 2.05
N VAL A 19 -2.94 -3.65 1.06
CA VAL A 19 -2.83 -3.14 -0.30
C VAL A 19 -3.62 -1.85 -0.44
N TRP A 20 -2.98 -0.83 -1.00
CA TRP A 20 -3.58 0.44 -1.36
C TRP A 20 -3.42 0.68 -2.84
N LEU A 21 -4.48 1.10 -3.53
CA LEU A 21 -4.48 1.37 -4.98
C LEU A 21 -4.90 2.80 -5.27
N THR A 22 -4.38 3.41 -6.33
CA THR A 22 -4.85 4.73 -6.79
C THR A 22 -6.32 4.70 -7.22
N HIS A 23 -6.73 3.60 -7.83
CA HIS A 23 -8.11 3.25 -8.19
C HIS A 23 -8.18 1.74 -8.45
N VAL A 24 -9.39 1.17 -8.41
CA VAL A 24 -9.61 -0.21 -8.87
C VAL A 24 -9.50 -0.21 -10.40
N PRO A 25 -8.57 -0.97 -11.00
CA PRO A 25 -8.46 -1.07 -12.45
C PRO A 25 -9.78 -1.61 -13.02
N LYS A 26 -10.21 -1.13 -14.18
CA LYS A 26 -11.41 -1.62 -14.87
C LYS A 26 -11.07 -2.47 -16.09
N LYS A 27 -9.82 -2.42 -16.54
CA LYS A 27 -9.26 -3.17 -17.67
C LYS A 27 -7.81 -3.57 -17.40
N VAL A 28 -7.30 -4.52 -18.17
CA VAL A 28 -5.94 -5.06 -18.01
C VAL A 28 -4.84 -4.05 -18.33
N ASP A 29 -5.12 -3.07 -19.19
CA ASP A 29 -4.21 -2.00 -19.60
C ASP A 29 -4.37 -0.72 -18.77
N ASP A 30 -5.32 -0.68 -17.83
CA ASP A 30 -5.49 0.46 -16.93
C ASP A 30 -4.26 0.63 -16.04
N SER A 31 -3.65 1.81 -16.12
CA SER A 31 -2.49 2.13 -15.29
C SER A 31 -2.92 2.53 -13.88
N VAL A 32 -2.54 1.72 -12.90
CA VAL A 32 -2.74 1.95 -11.46
C VAL A 32 -1.42 2.21 -10.76
N GLY A 33 -1.48 2.93 -9.64
CA GLY A 33 -0.45 2.91 -8.62
C GLY A 33 -0.85 1.96 -7.50
N ALA A 34 0.10 1.20 -6.95
CA ALA A 34 -0.12 0.40 -5.74
C ALA A 34 0.93 0.72 -4.67
N LEU A 35 0.51 0.71 -3.42
CA LEU A 35 1.34 0.87 -2.24
C LEU A 35 1.06 -0.27 -1.27
N VAL A 36 2.12 -0.89 -0.78
CA VAL A 36 2.05 -1.82 0.35
C VAL A 36 3.19 -1.49 1.31
N VAL A 37 2.87 -1.37 2.60
CA VAL A 37 3.86 -1.26 3.68
C VAL A 37 3.70 -2.47 4.59
N PHE A 38 4.78 -3.13 4.93
CA PHE A 38 4.85 -4.31 5.78
C PHE A 38 5.56 -3.98 7.09
N GLU A 39 5.05 -4.55 8.17
CA GLU A 39 5.76 -4.53 9.45
C GLU A 39 6.77 -5.68 9.49
N ALA A 40 8.01 -5.34 9.80
CA ALA A 40 9.11 -6.28 9.97
C ALA A 40 9.50 -6.39 11.45
N LYS A 41 10.27 -7.44 11.77
CA LYS A 41 10.85 -7.62 13.10
C LYS A 41 11.72 -6.41 13.47
N GLY A 42 11.70 -6.06 14.76
CA GLY A 42 12.55 -4.98 15.28
C GLY A 42 12.09 -3.56 14.92
N ARG A 43 10.78 -3.33 14.75
CA ARG A 43 10.17 -2.02 14.42
C ARG A 43 10.55 -1.45 13.05
N ARG A 44 11.20 -2.24 12.20
CA ARG A 44 11.46 -1.85 10.81
C ARG A 44 10.19 -2.01 9.99
N GLN A 45 10.04 -1.19 8.98
CA GLN A 45 8.94 -1.28 8.03
C GLN A 45 9.53 -1.24 6.62
N PHE A 46 9.05 -2.10 5.74
CA PHE A 46 9.46 -2.16 4.35
C PHE A 46 8.24 -2.09 3.46
N GLY A 47 8.38 -1.65 2.24
CA GLY A 47 7.25 -1.62 1.34
C GLY A 47 7.64 -1.66 -0.11
N ALA A 48 6.60 -1.69 -0.94
CA ALA A 48 6.71 -1.62 -2.37
C ALA A 48 5.74 -0.56 -2.89
N LEU A 49 6.23 0.29 -3.77
CA LEU A 49 5.42 1.08 -4.68
C LEU A 49 5.40 0.37 -6.02
N TYR A 50 4.28 0.46 -6.70
CA TYR A 50 4.12 -0.02 -8.06
C TYR A 50 3.40 1.04 -8.87
N LYS A 51 3.76 1.17 -10.15
CA LYS A 51 3.04 1.99 -11.12
C LYS A 51 3.01 1.28 -12.47
N GLY A 52 1.82 1.06 -13.00
CA GLY A 52 1.63 0.38 -14.27
C GLY A 52 0.29 -0.31 -14.37
N SER A 53 0.16 -1.17 -15.37
CA SER A 53 -1.01 -1.97 -15.67
C SER A 53 -0.73 -3.46 -15.46
N MET A 54 -1.74 -4.32 -15.51
CA MET A 54 -1.53 -5.77 -15.40
C MET A 54 -0.55 -6.32 -16.46
N LEU A 55 -0.40 -5.62 -17.58
CA LEU A 55 0.49 -6.01 -18.68
C LEU A 55 1.95 -5.55 -18.51
N ARG A 56 2.18 -4.45 -17.79
CA ARG A 56 3.53 -3.87 -17.61
C ARG A 56 3.54 -2.87 -16.46
N GLY A 57 4.65 -2.78 -15.74
CA GLY A 57 4.84 -1.72 -14.76
C GLY A 57 6.26 -1.66 -14.22
N SER A 58 6.46 -0.70 -13.32
CA SER A 58 7.68 -0.53 -12.54
C SER A 58 7.35 -0.66 -11.06
N PHE A 59 8.30 -1.12 -10.27
CA PHE A 59 8.18 -1.15 -8.82
C PHE A 59 9.40 -0.50 -8.17
N GLU A 60 9.19 0.04 -6.97
CA GLU A 60 10.25 0.58 -6.11
C GLU A 60 10.11 -0.06 -4.73
N LEU A 61 11.19 -0.68 -4.25
CA LEU A 61 11.25 -1.19 -2.89
C LEU A 61 11.80 -0.12 -1.96
N PHE A 62 11.23 0.00 -0.77
CA PHE A 62 11.66 1.00 0.18
C PHE A 62 11.67 0.50 1.63
N GLU A 63 12.48 1.15 2.45
CA GLU A 63 12.36 1.13 3.90
C GLU A 63 11.56 2.35 4.37
N TRP A 64 10.57 2.12 5.22
CA TRP A 64 9.71 3.15 5.79
C TRP A 64 10.17 3.47 7.21
N GLN A 65 10.42 4.75 7.47
CA GLN A 65 10.97 5.24 8.72
C GLN A 65 10.09 6.37 9.25
N PRO A 66 9.19 6.11 10.22
CA PRO A 66 8.37 7.16 10.82
C PRO A 66 9.24 8.24 11.48
N ASP A 67 8.92 9.52 11.24
CA ASP A 67 9.71 10.66 11.74
C ASP A 67 9.26 11.14 13.15
N GLY A 68 8.56 10.28 13.89
CA GLY A 68 8.00 10.59 15.21
C GLY A 68 6.84 11.59 15.24
N GLN A 69 6.60 12.33 14.14
CA GLN A 69 5.42 13.16 13.92
C GLN A 69 4.35 12.38 13.17
N GLU A 70 3.10 12.57 13.58
CA GLU A 70 1.96 11.89 12.94
C GLU A 70 1.89 12.23 11.45
N GLY A 71 1.70 11.18 10.64
CA GLY A 71 1.62 11.27 9.20
C GLY A 71 2.91 11.73 8.50
N ARG A 72 4.07 11.70 9.16
CA ARG A 72 5.37 11.99 8.53
C ARG A 72 6.31 10.79 8.60
N ALA A 73 6.98 10.53 7.48
CA ALA A 73 7.96 9.47 7.38
C ALA A 73 9.06 9.81 6.39
N HIS A 74 10.16 9.08 6.48
CA HIS A 74 11.17 8.98 5.44
C HIS A 74 10.99 7.65 4.71
N MET A 75 10.97 7.71 3.40
CA MET A 75 11.00 6.54 2.53
C MET A 75 12.39 6.45 1.90
N ARG A 76 13.16 5.45 2.32
CA ARG A 76 14.49 5.16 1.76
C ARG A 76 14.36 4.11 0.67
N LEU A 77 14.56 4.52 -0.57
CA LEU A 77 14.56 3.64 -1.73
C LEU A 77 15.74 2.68 -1.65
N LEU A 78 15.47 1.40 -1.80
CA LEU A 78 16.50 0.37 -1.67
C LEU A 78 17.38 0.24 -2.92
N GLN A 79 16.91 0.72 -4.06
CA GLN A 79 17.61 0.58 -5.33
C GLN A 79 18.81 1.52 -5.44
N ASP A 80 18.69 2.75 -4.96
CA ASP A 80 19.69 3.82 -5.10
C ASP A 80 20.04 4.52 -3.77
N ASP A 81 19.54 4.01 -2.64
CA ASP A 81 19.68 4.56 -1.29
C ASP A 81 19.15 6.01 -1.13
N LYS A 82 18.33 6.48 -2.08
CA LYS A 82 17.74 7.81 -2.01
C LYS A 82 16.64 7.84 -0.96
N SER A 83 16.68 8.84 -0.09
CA SER A 83 15.63 9.07 0.91
C SER A 83 14.73 10.24 0.52
N VAL A 84 13.41 10.03 0.50
CA VAL A 84 12.40 11.07 0.25
C VAL A 84 11.55 11.30 1.49
N LYS A 85 11.15 12.55 1.71
CA LYS A 85 10.25 12.92 2.80
C LYS A 85 8.82 12.66 2.36
N ILE A 86 8.09 11.94 3.19
CA ILE A 86 6.71 11.54 2.96
C ILE A 86 5.80 12.20 3.98
N ARG A 87 4.64 12.64 3.50
CA ARG A 87 3.53 13.07 4.35
C ARG A 87 2.25 12.33 3.95
N THR A 88 1.58 11.73 4.92
CA THR A 88 0.30 11.04 4.74
C THR A 88 -0.83 11.84 5.38
N GLU A 89 -1.94 11.99 4.66
CA GLU A 89 -3.16 12.62 5.18
C GLU A 89 -4.37 11.75 4.83
N SER A 90 -5.35 11.66 5.73
CA SER A 90 -6.60 10.95 5.42
C SER A 90 -7.43 11.73 4.40
N CYS A 91 -8.15 11.03 3.53
CA CYS A 91 -9.10 11.61 2.58
C CYS A 91 -10.42 10.84 2.58
N GLU A 92 -11.42 11.37 1.88
CA GLU A 92 -12.69 10.68 1.65
C GLU A 92 -12.48 9.57 0.59
N PRO A 93 -12.88 8.32 0.86
CA PRO A 93 -12.79 7.23 -0.11
C PRO A 93 -13.88 7.32 -1.18
N ASP A 94 -13.57 6.82 -2.38
CA ASP A 94 -14.55 6.65 -3.44
C ASP A 94 -15.56 5.54 -3.07
N ALA A 95 -16.72 5.55 -3.72
CA ALA A 95 -17.78 4.56 -3.48
C ALA A 95 -17.27 3.12 -3.65
N GLY A 96 -17.56 2.26 -2.67
CA GLY A 96 -17.10 0.87 -2.63
C GLY A 96 -15.69 0.66 -2.06
N LEU A 97 -15.02 1.73 -1.61
CA LEU A 97 -13.75 1.68 -0.89
C LEU A 97 -13.96 2.13 0.56
N ASP A 98 -13.12 1.62 1.47
CA ASP A 98 -13.30 1.78 2.91
C ASP A 98 -12.33 2.80 3.52
N ALA A 99 -11.20 3.08 2.88
CA ALA A 99 -10.22 4.04 3.36
C ALA A 99 -9.51 4.75 2.20
N CYS A 100 -9.06 5.98 2.47
CA CYS A 100 -8.31 6.80 1.53
C CYS A 100 -7.19 7.54 2.26
N ILE A 101 -6.01 7.55 1.63
CA ILE A 101 -4.85 8.30 2.08
C ILE A 101 -4.29 9.13 0.92
N MET A 102 -3.82 10.32 1.23
CA MET A 102 -2.99 11.14 0.36
C MET A 102 -1.52 10.87 0.73
N LEU A 103 -0.69 10.47 -0.23
CA LEU A 103 0.74 10.23 -0.05
C LEU A 103 1.53 11.32 -0.78
N HIS A 104 1.96 12.33 -0.05
CA HIS A 104 2.81 13.38 -0.61
C HIS A 104 4.28 12.94 -0.60
N GLY A 105 4.98 13.18 -1.71
CA GLY A 105 6.39 12.80 -1.87
C GLY A 105 6.61 11.41 -2.46
N ASP A 106 5.56 10.76 -2.95
CA ASP A 106 5.66 9.51 -3.69
C ASP A 106 6.63 9.65 -4.89
N PRO A 107 7.71 8.85 -4.96
CA PRO A 107 8.69 8.90 -6.04
C PRO A 107 8.14 8.51 -7.42
N LEU A 108 7.06 7.72 -7.49
CA LEU A 108 6.33 7.38 -8.71
C LEU A 108 5.25 8.41 -9.07
N GLY A 109 5.04 9.42 -8.22
CA GLY A 109 4.20 10.59 -8.47
C GLY A 109 2.70 10.35 -8.25
N ALA A 110 2.29 9.23 -7.66
CA ALA A 110 0.91 9.01 -7.25
C ALA A 110 0.63 9.75 -5.93
N VAL A 111 -0.53 10.40 -5.84
CA VAL A 111 -0.83 11.29 -4.70
C VAL A 111 -1.96 10.74 -3.83
N ARG A 112 -2.86 9.93 -4.39
CA ARG A 112 -4.05 9.42 -3.69
C ARG A 112 -4.08 7.91 -3.81
N TYR A 113 -4.33 7.26 -2.68
CA TYR A 113 -4.38 5.82 -2.54
C TYR A 113 -5.58 5.41 -1.70
N GLN A 114 -6.18 4.27 -2.02
CA GLN A 114 -7.44 3.84 -1.45
C GLN A 114 -7.42 2.33 -1.21
N SER A 115 -8.18 1.86 -0.22
CA SER A 115 -8.22 0.43 0.14
C SER A 115 -9.63 -0.02 0.51
N LYS A 116 -9.94 -1.29 0.24
CA LYS A 116 -11.07 -2.03 0.84
C LYS A 116 -10.65 -2.74 2.12
N ARG A 117 -11.55 -2.92 3.08
CA ARG A 117 -11.32 -3.61 4.36
C ARG A 117 -10.77 -5.03 4.16
N ILE A 118 -11.27 -5.75 3.15
CA ILE A 118 -10.86 -7.11 2.78
C ILE A 118 -9.44 -7.21 2.21
N TRP A 119 -8.82 -6.11 1.77
CA TRP A 119 -7.45 -6.08 1.24
C TRP A 119 -6.35 -6.05 2.31
N GLY A 120 -6.69 -6.47 3.54
CA GLY A 120 -5.71 -6.64 4.61
C GLY A 120 -4.92 -7.92 4.41
N LEU A 121 -3.60 -7.84 4.41
CA LEU A 121 -2.67 -8.97 4.29
C LEU A 121 -2.53 -9.70 5.64
N ARG A 122 -3.66 -10.11 6.22
CA ARG A 122 -3.73 -10.75 7.54
C ARG A 122 -3.04 -12.12 7.52
N GLY A 123 -2.33 -12.46 8.60
CA GLY A 123 -1.75 -13.80 8.80
C GLY A 123 -0.34 -14.00 8.22
N ARG A 124 0.30 -12.94 7.69
CA ARG A 124 1.68 -13.05 7.19
C ARG A 124 2.67 -13.18 8.36
N PRO A 125 3.65 -14.11 8.29
CA PRO A 125 4.75 -14.11 9.25
C PRO A 125 5.52 -12.79 9.16
N ALA A 126 5.97 -12.28 10.30
CA ALA A 126 6.78 -11.07 10.36
C ALA A 126 8.07 -11.28 9.55
N ILE A 127 8.24 -10.49 8.49
CA ILE A 127 9.45 -10.49 7.67
C ILE A 127 10.62 -9.86 8.44
N SER A 128 11.83 -10.25 8.08
CA SER A 128 13.09 -9.75 8.63
C SER A 128 13.93 -9.00 7.60
N SER A 129 13.69 -9.25 6.31
CA SER A 129 14.40 -8.65 5.18
C SER A 129 13.45 -8.29 4.03
N PRO A 130 13.74 -7.23 3.23
CA PRO A 130 13.03 -6.94 1.98
C PRO A 130 13.05 -8.09 0.97
N LEU A 131 14.07 -8.95 1.01
CA LEU A 131 14.19 -10.11 0.12
C LEU A 131 13.14 -11.20 0.40
N GLU A 132 12.48 -11.15 1.55
CA GLU A 132 11.40 -12.07 1.92
C GLU A 132 10.02 -11.58 1.44
N LEU A 133 9.97 -10.44 0.73
CA LEU A 133 8.73 -9.90 0.16
C LEU A 133 8.31 -10.73 -1.07
N ASP A 134 7.36 -11.65 -0.87
CA ASP A 134 6.65 -12.32 -1.98
C ASP A 134 5.44 -11.49 -2.42
N ILE A 135 5.71 -10.39 -3.12
CA ILE A 135 4.65 -9.51 -3.66
C ILE A 135 3.72 -10.28 -4.60
N ALA A 136 4.26 -11.22 -5.40
CA ALA A 136 3.46 -12.01 -6.32
C ALA A 136 2.49 -12.96 -5.58
N GLY A 137 2.92 -13.54 -4.45
CA GLY A 137 2.04 -14.28 -3.53
C GLY A 137 0.96 -13.39 -2.93
N ASP A 138 1.32 -12.19 -2.47
CA ASP A 138 0.38 -11.25 -1.86
C ASP A 138 -0.70 -10.80 -2.85
N VAL A 139 -0.31 -10.52 -4.11
CA VAL A 139 -1.26 -10.20 -5.18
C VAL A 139 -2.20 -11.38 -5.45
N ARG A 140 -1.69 -12.61 -5.52
CA ARG A 140 -2.56 -13.80 -5.72
C ARG A 140 -3.55 -13.98 -4.58
N ALA A 141 -3.13 -13.80 -3.33
CA ALA A 141 -4.00 -13.87 -2.17
C ALA A 141 -5.08 -12.77 -2.20
N LEU A 142 -4.72 -11.57 -2.64
CA LEU A 142 -5.65 -10.46 -2.83
C LEU A 142 -6.72 -10.79 -3.89
N LEU A 143 -6.30 -11.31 -5.05
CA LEU A 143 -7.23 -11.72 -6.11
C LEU A 143 -8.18 -12.83 -5.61
N ALA A 144 -7.68 -13.80 -4.86
CA ALA A 144 -8.55 -14.84 -4.28
C ALA A 144 -9.58 -14.28 -3.27
N ALA A 145 -9.25 -13.20 -2.56
CA ALA A 145 -10.13 -12.55 -1.59
C ALA A 145 -11.12 -11.55 -2.20
N ASP A 146 -10.85 -11.03 -3.40
CA ASP A 146 -11.69 -10.06 -4.12
C ASP A 146 -11.99 -10.58 -5.53
N PRO A 147 -13.10 -11.34 -5.71
CA PRO A 147 -13.48 -11.93 -7.00
C PRO A 147 -13.74 -10.90 -8.10
N GLU A 148 -14.15 -9.68 -7.75
CA GLU A 148 -14.31 -8.59 -8.72
C GLU A 148 -12.95 -8.18 -9.28
N LEU A 149 -11.95 -8.04 -8.40
CA LEU A 149 -10.57 -7.78 -8.81
C LEU A 149 -9.97 -8.97 -9.59
N ALA A 150 -10.29 -10.21 -9.21
CA ALA A 150 -9.85 -11.41 -9.91
C ALA A 150 -10.41 -11.52 -11.32
N ALA A 151 -11.69 -11.22 -11.52
CA ALA A 151 -12.34 -11.27 -12.82
C ALA A 151 -11.62 -10.37 -13.85
N LEU A 152 -11.20 -9.18 -13.40
CA LEU A 152 -10.44 -8.23 -14.22
C LEU A 152 -9.06 -8.74 -14.65
N VAL A 153 -8.43 -9.62 -13.85
CA VAL A 153 -7.15 -10.26 -14.19
C VAL A 153 -7.36 -11.47 -15.11
N GLY A 154 -8.43 -12.23 -14.92
CA GLY A 154 -8.75 -13.42 -15.70
C GLY A 154 -9.22 -13.16 -17.13
N GLU A 155 -9.63 -11.93 -17.45
CA GLU A 155 -9.99 -11.49 -18.81
C GLU A 155 -8.78 -11.05 -19.66
N ALA A 156 -7.55 -11.15 -19.14
CA ALA A 156 -6.34 -10.90 -19.92
C ALA A 156 -6.17 -11.99 -21.01
N PRO A 157 -6.04 -11.60 -22.30
CA PRO A 157 -5.89 -12.54 -23.41
C PRO A 157 -4.57 -13.33 -23.37
#